data_AF-A0A286G9U7-F1
#
_entry.id   AF-A0A286G9U7-F1
#
_cell.length_a   1.000
_cell.length_b   1.000
_cell.length_c   1.000
_cell.angle_alpha   90.00
_cell.angle_beta   90.00
_cell.angle_gamma   90.00
#
_symmetry.space_group_name_H-M   'P 1'
#
loop_
_entity.id
_entity.type
_entity.pdbx_description
1 polymer ?
#
loop_
_entity_poly.entity_id
_entity_poly.type
_entity_poly.pdbx_seq_one_letter_code
_entity_poly.pdbx_strand_id
1 'polypeptide(L)'
;MICRTLCVVALILFFASYSFGQTTSQLIACYPFSGDAKDGFGPNHGTVNGATLTTDRFNKPNSAYFFDRNSYIDLPAAPFTNPTYTLSAWVKLASFPAQADAFTIFSFSEPNQCLTLTNQPVYGGNVWNFFSYNTTGSVITTQSVSIGTWTHLTAIQADSALIFYINGERAQTVKITPTAPLSYTCPLQACIGIRPTRGTLIQPFHGAIDDVRVYRGILSDAEVRVLYQATTCQTDFTLNPITAQPFVSLRNGNWNDPTVWSCGCIPTATDAVQVRHVVTVPPAFQANALRVYINGAAQITYGLGGRLVLSL
;
A
#
# COMPACT_ATOMS: atom_id res chain seq x y z
N MET A 1 33.88 -67.62 -3.35
CA MET A 1 34.18 -66.18 -3.55
C MET A 1 33.85 -65.91 -5.01
N ILE A 2 32.86 -65.12 -5.41
CA ILE A 2 32.57 -63.73 -5.04
C ILE A 2 31.06 -63.53 -5.13
N CYS A 3 30.46 -63.06 -4.03
CA CYS A 3 29.09 -62.54 -3.98
C CYS A 3 29.11 -61.14 -4.63
N ARG A 4 28.41 -60.95 -5.75
CA ARG A 4 28.25 -59.62 -6.36
C ARG A 4 26.95 -59.00 -5.85
N THR A 5 27.07 -58.18 -4.82
CA THR A 5 25.98 -57.35 -4.30
C THR A 5 25.68 -56.22 -5.29
N LEU A 6 24.41 -56.15 -5.67
CA LEU A 6 23.77 -55.13 -6.49
C LEU A 6 23.74 -53.79 -5.71
N CYS A 7 24.16 -52.69 -6.33
CA CYS A 7 23.98 -51.34 -5.76
C CYS A 7 23.16 -50.51 -6.76
N VAL A 8 21.83 -50.53 -6.61
CA VAL A 8 20.91 -49.66 -7.34
C VAL A 8 20.74 -48.41 -6.48
N VAL A 9 21.39 -47.32 -6.88
CA VAL A 9 21.18 -46.01 -6.26
C VAL A 9 19.86 -45.45 -6.80
N ALA A 10 18.78 -45.61 -6.03
CA ALA A 10 17.52 -44.94 -6.31
C ALA A 10 17.65 -43.45 -5.94
N LEU A 11 17.72 -42.59 -6.95
CA LEU A 11 17.69 -41.14 -6.79
C LEU A 11 16.27 -40.72 -6.42
N ILE A 12 15.99 -40.54 -5.12
CA ILE A 12 14.71 -40.01 -4.63
C ILE A 12 14.70 -38.51 -4.91
N LEU A 13 14.01 -38.09 -5.97
CA LEU A 13 13.68 -36.69 -6.22
C LEU A 13 12.65 -36.24 -5.17
N PHE A 14 13.13 -35.54 -4.14
CA PHE A 14 12.28 -34.74 -3.27
C PHE A 14 11.70 -33.60 -4.09
N PHE A 15 10.47 -33.76 -4.58
CA PHE A 15 9.65 -32.61 -4.93
C PHE A 15 9.31 -31.89 -3.63
N ALA A 16 10.09 -30.87 -3.28
CA ALA A 16 9.62 -29.87 -2.35
C ALA A 16 8.41 -29.18 -3.00
N SER A 17 7.22 -29.62 -2.63
CA SER A 17 6.01 -28.85 -2.86
C SER A 17 6.14 -27.57 -2.05
N TYR A 18 6.59 -26.50 -2.69
CA TYR A 18 6.40 -25.17 -2.14
C TYR A 18 4.90 -24.92 -2.16
N SER A 19 4.26 -25.10 -1.02
CA SER A 19 3.00 -24.43 -0.78
C SER A 19 3.34 -22.94 -0.79
N PHE A 20 3.02 -22.23 -1.88
CA PHE A 20 2.80 -20.80 -1.75
C PHE A 20 1.68 -20.67 -0.75
N GLY A 21 2.03 -20.23 0.47
CA GLY A 21 1.05 -19.89 1.48
C GLY A 21 0.13 -18.87 0.85
N GLN A 22 -1.06 -19.31 0.46
CA GLN A 22 -2.13 -18.44 0.01
C GLN A 22 -2.44 -17.57 1.23
N THR A 23 -1.95 -16.33 1.24
CA THR A 23 -2.30 -15.37 2.28
C THR A 23 -3.78 -15.09 2.12
N THR A 24 -4.59 -15.82 2.87
CA THR A 24 -6.01 -15.56 3.08
C THR A 24 -6.16 -14.07 3.40
N SER A 25 -6.85 -13.35 2.52
CA SER A 25 -7.21 -11.93 2.57
C SER A 25 -6.84 -11.21 3.87
N GLN A 26 -5.81 -10.36 3.80
CA GLN A 26 -5.50 -9.39 4.86
C GLN A 26 -6.52 -8.26 4.94
N LEU A 27 -7.39 -8.06 3.93
CA LEU A 27 -8.37 -6.97 3.93
C LEU A 27 -9.45 -7.23 4.99
N ILE A 28 -9.73 -6.22 5.81
CA ILE A 28 -10.76 -6.24 6.85
C ILE A 28 -12.01 -5.49 6.39
N ALA A 29 -11.81 -4.30 5.82
CA ALA A 29 -12.88 -3.44 5.33
C ALA A 29 -12.37 -2.57 4.18
N CYS A 30 -13.22 -2.32 3.19
CA CYS A 30 -12.96 -1.41 2.09
C CYS A 30 -14.19 -0.55 1.80
N TYR A 31 -14.03 0.77 1.87
CA TYR A 31 -15.10 1.73 1.62
C TYR A 31 -14.78 2.48 0.33
N PRO A 32 -15.33 2.04 -0.83
CA PRO A 32 -15.08 2.68 -2.12
C PRO A 32 -15.93 3.94 -2.33
N PHE A 33 -16.81 4.26 -1.37
CA PHE A 33 -17.73 5.40 -1.38
C PHE A 33 -18.51 5.65 -2.67
N SER A 34 -18.77 4.57 -3.41
CA SER A 34 -19.47 4.56 -4.69
C SER A 34 -20.98 4.59 -4.48
N GLY A 35 -21.48 5.72 -3.97
CA GLY A 35 -22.89 6.01 -3.74
C GLY A 35 -23.38 5.77 -2.32
N ASP A 36 -22.61 5.10 -1.46
CA ASP A 36 -22.92 4.89 -0.06
C ASP A 36 -21.65 4.66 0.79
N ALA A 37 -21.81 4.58 2.11
CA ALA A 37 -20.73 4.29 3.05
C ALA A 37 -20.60 2.78 3.39
N LYS A 38 -21.05 1.89 2.51
CA LYS A 38 -20.95 0.45 2.77
C LYS A 38 -19.51 -0.03 2.60
N ASP A 39 -19.10 -0.91 3.50
CA ASP A 39 -17.97 -1.80 3.28
C ASP A 39 -18.27 -2.69 2.06
N GLY A 40 -17.52 -2.50 0.98
CA GLY A 40 -17.59 -3.25 -0.27
C GLY A 40 -16.85 -4.60 -0.22
N PHE A 41 -16.16 -4.89 0.89
CA PHE A 41 -15.50 -6.17 1.13
C PHE A 41 -16.28 -7.05 2.11
N GLY A 42 -16.75 -6.46 3.21
CA GLY A 42 -17.33 -7.20 4.34
C GLY A 42 -18.56 -6.54 4.96
N PRO A 43 -18.96 -7.00 6.16
CA PRO A 43 -20.19 -6.56 6.81
C PRO A 43 -20.01 -5.23 7.58
N ASN A 44 -18.84 -4.59 7.54
CA ASN A 44 -18.51 -3.47 8.42
C ASN A 44 -19.03 -2.13 7.88
N HIS A 45 -20.31 -2.07 7.48
CA HIS A 45 -20.86 -0.88 6.82
C HIS A 45 -20.81 0.35 7.73
N GLY A 46 -20.48 1.50 7.14
CA GLY A 46 -20.46 2.79 7.83
C GLY A 46 -21.85 3.43 7.92
N THR A 47 -22.07 4.19 8.99
CA THR A 47 -23.25 5.04 9.16
C THR A 47 -22.85 6.50 8.96
N VAL A 48 -23.46 7.16 7.98
CA VAL A 48 -23.15 8.54 7.62
C VAL A 48 -23.83 9.51 8.56
N ASN A 49 -23.05 10.37 9.21
CA ASN A 49 -23.53 11.47 10.03
C ASN A 49 -23.13 12.79 9.35
N GLY A 50 -24.01 13.33 8.50
CA GLY A 50 -23.83 14.65 7.86
C GLY A 50 -22.87 14.73 6.67
N ALA A 51 -21.99 13.73 6.46
CA ALA A 51 -21.08 13.75 5.31
C ALA A 51 -21.87 13.61 4.01
N THR A 52 -21.46 14.29 2.95
CA THR A 52 -22.18 14.34 1.67
C THR A 52 -21.38 13.69 0.55
N LEU A 53 -22.06 13.01 -0.37
CA LEU A 53 -21.40 12.43 -1.54
C LEU A 53 -20.80 13.52 -2.43
N THR A 54 -19.62 13.27 -2.96
CA THR A 54 -18.88 14.18 -3.83
C THR A 54 -18.14 13.42 -4.94
N THR A 55 -17.37 14.16 -5.73
CA THR A 55 -16.61 13.61 -6.85
C THR A 55 -15.29 13.00 -6.39
N ASP A 56 -14.94 11.83 -6.90
CA ASP A 56 -13.68 11.13 -6.59
C ASP A 56 -12.45 11.72 -7.34
N ARG A 57 -11.32 11.02 -7.24
CA ARG A 57 -10.06 11.35 -7.96
C ARG A 57 -10.09 11.10 -9.47
N PHE A 58 -11.11 10.40 -9.97
CA PHE A 58 -11.33 10.13 -11.38
C PHE A 58 -12.44 11.00 -12.00
N ASN A 59 -12.87 12.04 -11.29
CA ASN A 59 -13.99 12.89 -11.69
C ASN A 59 -15.33 12.14 -11.79
N LYS A 60 -15.50 11.03 -11.08
CA LYS A 60 -16.78 10.32 -10.99
C LYS A 60 -17.63 10.91 -9.88
N PRO A 61 -18.87 11.36 -10.18
CA PRO A 61 -19.76 11.90 -9.16
C PRO A 61 -20.16 10.81 -8.17
N ASN A 62 -20.51 11.22 -6.95
CA ASN A 62 -21.00 10.34 -5.88
C ASN A 62 -20.10 9.13 -5.62
N SER A 63 -18.79 9.32 -5.73
CA SER A 63 -17.79 8.26 -5.59
C SER A 63 -16.77 8.57 -4.48
N ALA A 64 -17.04 9.56 -3.64
CA ALA A 64 -16.27 9.93 -2.46
C ALA A 64 -17.21 10.63 -1.45
N TYR A 65 -16.77 10.84 -0.21
CA TYR A 65 -17.50 11.68 0.76
C TYR A 65 -16.76 12.98 1.06
N PHE A 66 -17.48 14.09 1.06
CA PHE A 66 -17.04 15.38 1.57
C PHE A 66 -17.46 15.55 3.03
N PHE A 67 -16.53 16.02 3.84
CA PHE A 67 -16.69 16.29 5.26
C PHE A 67 -16.51 17.79 5.52
N ASP A 68 -17.44 18.39 6.27
CA ASP A 68 -17.61 19.83 6.44
C ASP A 68 -17.27 20.35 7.85
N ARG A 69 -16.55 19.55 8.64
CA ARG A 69 -16.20 19.75 10.06
C ARG A 69 -17.31 19.43 11.08
N ASN A 70 -18.56 19.20 10.65
CA ASN A 70 -19.65 18.74 11.52
C ASN A 70 -20.14 17.34 11.13
N SER A 71 -19.38 16.67 10.28
CA SER A 71 -19.74 15.42 9.64
C SER A 71 -18.70 14.32 9.90
N TYR A 72 -19.16 13.08 9.95
CA TYR A 72 -18.32 11.90 10.09
C TYR A 72 -19.05 10.65 9.62
N ILE A 73 -18.34 9.52 9.55
CA ILE A 73 -18.92 8.21 9.32
C ILE A 73 -18.53 7.31 10.50
N ASP A 74 -19.52 6.76 11.19
CA ASP A 74 -19.33 5.78 12.26
C ASP A 74 -19.13 4.39 11.68
N LEU A 75 -18.18 3.64 12.23
CA LEU A 75 -17.88 2.27 11.85
C LEU A 75 -18.04 1.30 13.04
N PRO A 76 -18.41 0.03 12.79
CA PRO A 76 -18.27 -1.01 13.81
C PRO A 76 -16.81 -1.13 14.25
N ALA A 77 -16.51 -0.97 15.54
CA ALA A 77 -15.13 -0.81 16.00
C ALA A 77 -14.36 -2.13 16.26
N ALA A 78 -15.07 -3.21 16.61
CA ALA A 78 -14.50 -4.52 16.88
C ALA A 78 -13.54 -5.11 15.81
N PRO A 79 -13.77 -4.96 14.48
CA PRO A 79 -12.87 -5.52 13.47
C PRO A 79 -11.49 -4.85 13.38
N PHE A 80 -11.28 -3.68 14.00
CA PHE A 80 -10.07 -2.87 13.78
C PHE A 80 -9.00 -3.01 14.87
N THR A 81 -9.17 -3.91 15.84
CA THR A 81 -8.31 -4.01 17.03
C THR A 81 -7.07 -4.91 16.87
N ASN A 82 -6.38 -4.85 15.72
CA ASN A 82 -5.23 -5.73 15.46
C ASN A 82 -3.92 -5.12 15.98
N PRO A 83 -2.96 -5.93 16.51
CA PRO A 83 -1.66 -5.43 16.97
C PRO A 83 -0.79 -4.91 15.82
N THR A 84 -0.93 -5.51 14.64
CA THR A 84 -0.36 -5.04 13.39
C THR A 84 -1.47 -4.86 12.37
N TYR A 85 -1.41 -3.75 11.64
CA TYR A 85 -2.43 -3.37 10.69
C TYR A 85 -1.91 -2.31 9.72
N THR A 86 -2.64 -2.16 8.62
CA THR A 86 -2.40 -1.11 7.63
C THR A 86 -3.70 -0.34 7.38
N LEU A 87 -3.61 0.99 7.41
CA LEU A 87 -4.67 1.92 7.02
C LEU A 87 -4.29 2.61 5.71
N SER A 88 -5.22 2.68 4.78
CA SER A 88 -5.05 3.42 3.52
C SER A 88 -6.29 4.27 3.23
N ALA A 89 -6.08 5.45 2.69
CA ALA A 89 -7.15 6.33 2.22
C ALA A 89 -6.63 7.27 1.13
N TRP A 90 -7.50 7.63 0.20
CA TRP A 90 -7.33 8.81 -0.63
C TRP A 90 -7.96 10.01 0.06
N VAL A 91 -7.25 11.14 0.06
CA VAL A 91 -7.66 12.33 0.81
C VAL A 91 -7.42 13.58 -0.03
N LYS A 92 -8.39 14.49 -0.05
CA LYS A 92 -8.28 15.82 -0.65
C LYS A 92 -8.75 16.88 0.33
N LEU A 93 -7.82 17.68 0.83
CA LEU A 93 -8.10 18.72 1.82
C LEU A 93 -8.86 19.89 1.19
N ALA A 94 -9.82 20.46 1.92
CA ALA A 94 -10.48 21.72 1.55
C ALA A 94 -9.86 22.93 2.28
N SER A 95 -9.24 22.71 3.44
CA SER A 95 -8.46 23.72 4.16
C SER A 95 -7.36 23.06 5.00
N PHE A 96 -6.60 23.86 5.73
CA PHE A 96 -5.76 23.37 6.83
C PHE A 96 -6.51 23.43 8.17
N PRO A 97 -6.12 22.60 9.16
CA PRO A 97 -6.53 22.79 10.54
C PRO A 97 -5.95 24.08 11.11
N ALA A 98 -6.58 24.61 12.16
CA ALA A 98 -6.05 25.77 12.88
C ALA A 98 -4.68 25.45 13.48
N GLN A 99 -3.91 26.48 13.85
CA GLN A 99 -2.66 26.27 14.57
C GLN A 99 -2.94 25.53 15.88
N ALA A 100 -2.07 24.57 16.21
CA ALA A 100 -2.19 23.67 17.35
C ALA A 100 -3.38 22.69 17.29
N ASP A 101 -3.97 22.48 16.11
CA ASP A 101 -5.09 21.55 15.89
C ASP A 101 -4.74 20.47 14.83
N ALA A 102 -5.66 19.54 14.59
CA ALA A 102 -5.52 18.48 13.59
C ALA A 102 -6.86 18.15 12.91
N PHE A 103 -6.77 17.53 11.73
CA PHE A 103 -7.88 16.85 11.08
C PHE A 103 -7.68 15.34 11.14
N THR A 104 -8.74 14.61 11.45
CA THR A 104 -8.72 13.15 11.56
C THR A 104 -9.31 12.51 10.32
N ILE A 105 -8.51 11.70 9.60
CA ILE A 105 -8.95 10.96 8.42
C ILE A 105 -9.62 9.66 8.87
N PHE A 106 -8.93 8.91 9.72
CA PHE A 106 -9.42 7.66 10.32
C PHE A 106 -8.99 7.61 11.77
N SER A 107 -9.90 7.18 12.65
CA SER A 107 -9.57 6.89 14.04
C SER A 107 -10.20 5.59 14.49
N PHE A 108 -9.53 4.90 15.40
CA PHE A 108 -10.14 3.81 16.14
C PHE A 108 -9.55 3.65 17.52
N SER A 109 -10.41 3.18 18.43
CA SER A 109 -10.15 2.78 19.81
C SER A 109 -9.61 3.87 20.74
N GLU A 110 -9.85 3.72 22.03
CA GLU A 110 -9.01 4.33 23.06
C GLU A 110 -8.16 3.21 23.68
N PRO A 111 -6.83 3.38 23.84
CA PRO A 111 -6.10 4.60 23.59
C PRO A 111 -5.81 4.85 22.09
N ASN A 112 -6.06 6.10 21.68
CA ASN A 112 -6.28 6.58 20.32
C ASN A 112 -5.27 6.09 19.26
N GLN A 113 -5.78 5.52 18.17
CA GLN A 113 -5.02 5.23 16.95
C GLN A 113 -5.60 6.08 15.82
N CYS A 114 -4.82 7.00 15.24
CA CYS A 114 -5.35 8.00 14.32
C CYS A 114 -4.40 8.29 13.15
N LEU A 115 -4.96 8.29 11.94
CA LEU A 115 -4.36 8.88 10.75
C LEU A 115 -4.85 10.33 10.65
N THR A 116 -3.93 11.29 10.74
CA THR A 116 -4.26 12.71 10.84
C THR A 116 -3.41 13.59 9.92
N LEU A 117 -3.93 14.78 9.64
CA LEU A 117 -3.13 15.95 9.29
C LEU A 117 -3.04 16.82 10.54
N THR A 118 -1.84 17.13 11.01
CA THR A 118 -1.65 17.98 12.20
C THR A 118 -0.98 19.29 11.83
N ASN A 119 -1.38 20.38 12.47
CA ASN A 119 -0.75 21.70 12.33
C ASN A 119 -0.15 22.12 13.67
N GLN A 120 1.10 21.74 13.90
CA GLN A 120 1.79 22.01 15.16
C GLN A 120 3.06 22.82 14.89
N PRO A 121 3.31 23.92 15.64
CA PRO A 121 4.52 24.73 15.48
C PRO A 121 5.81 23.93 15.62
N VAL A 122 5.83 22.92 16.48
CA VAL A 122 7.00 22.04 16.70
C VAL A 122 7.40 21.24 15.45
N TYR A 123 6.49 21.07 14.48
CA TYR A 123 6.76 20.39 13.20
C TYR A 123 6.91 21.36 12.02
N GLY A 124 6.92 22.66 12.28
CA GLY A 124 6.99 23.68 11.22
C GLY A 124 5.67 23.88 10.45
N GLY A 125 4.54 23.40 10.98
CA GLY A 125 3.20 23.61 10.40
C GLY A 125 2.47 22.30 10.08
N ASN A 126 1.87 22.24 8.88
CA ASN A 126 1.02 21.15 8.43
C ASN A 126 1.84 19.91 8.04
N VAL A 127 1.62 18.79 8.70
CA VAL A 127 2.29 17.51 8.43
C VAL A 127 1.32 16.33 8.54
N TRP A 128 1.47 15.33 7.67
CA TRP A 128 0.78 14.06 7.84
C TRP A 128 1.37 13.31 9.02
N ASN A 129 0.50 12.69 9.80
CA ASN A 129 0.84 12.06 11.05
C ASN A 129 0.04 10.78 11.22
N PHE A 130 0.73 9.72 11.66
CA PHE A 130 0.09 8.52 12.16
C PHE A 130 0.50 8.32 13.61
N PHE A 131 -0.48 8.33 14.48
CA PHE A 131 -0.30 8.26 15.92
C PHE A 131 -0.87 6.95 16.46
N SER A 132 -0.07 6.24 17.26
CA SER A 132 -0.49 5.04 17.99
C SER A 132 -0.10 5.14 19.47
N TYR A 133 -1.10 5.30 20.35
CA TYR A 133 -0.91 5.61 21.78
C TYR A 133 -0.22 4.49 22.58
N ASN A 134 -0.23 3.24 22.10
CA ASN A 134 0.42 2.09 22.76
C ASN A 134 1.92 1.98 22.41
N THR A 135 2.48 3.01 21.80
CA THR A 135 3.90 3.13 21.48
C THR A 135 4.37 4.51 21.90
N THR A 136 5.66 4.66 22.19
CA THR A 136 6.28 5.97 22.41
C THR A 136 6.35 6.85 21.15
N GLY A 137 5.67 6.49 20.05
CA GLY A 137 5.90 7.09 18.74
C GLY A 137 4.65 7.56 18.02
N SER A 138 4.79 8.70 17.36
CA SER A 138 4.09 8.98 16.11
C SER A 138 5.09 8.84 14.96
N VAL A 139 4.58 8.60 13.75
CA VAL A 139 5.37 8.79 12.53
C VAL A 139 4.85 10.05 11.82
N ILE A 140 5.74 11.02 11.66
CA ILE A 140 5.45 12.33 11.09
C ILE A 140 6.23 12.49 9.80
N THR A 141 5.52 12.90 8.76
CA THR A 141 6.09 13.15 7.44
C THR A 141 6.69 14.56 7.35
N THR A 142 7.66 14.77 6.47
CA THR A 142 8.28 16.09 6.23
C THR A 142 7.89 16.69 4.87
N GLN A 143 7.17 15.93 4.05
CA GLN A 143 6.73 16.35 2.72
C GLN A 143 5.68 17.47 2.83
N SER A 144 5.71 18.40 1.87
CA SER A 144 4.76 19.50 1.80
C SER A 144 3.33 19.01 1.62
N VAL A 145 2.39 19.60 2.35
CA VAL A 145 0.96 19.31 2.26
C VAL A 145 0.27 20.37 1.41
N SER A 146 -0.58 19.95 0.46
CA SER A 146 -1.33 20.86 -0.42
C SER A 146 -2.84 20.67 -0.28
N ILE A 147 -3.59 21.78 -0.34
CA ILE A 147 -5.06 21.79 -0.42
C ILE A 147 -5.49 21.49 -1.85
N GLY A 148 -6.67 20.89 -2.02
CA GLY A 148 -7.30 20.70 -3.33
C GLY A 148 -6.69 19.59 -4.20
N THR A 149 -5.70 18.86 -3.70
CA THR A 149 -5.04 17.75 -4.41
C THR A 149 -5.33 16.43 -3.72
N TRP A 150 -5.73 15.41 -4.50
CA TRP A 150 -5.87 14.05 -4.00
C TRP A 150 -4.50 13.47 -3.65
N THR A 151 -4.36 13.00 -2.42
CA THR A 151 -3.14 12.39 -1.88
C THR A 151 -3.49 11.02 -1.32
N HIS A 152 -2.77 9.98 -1.73
CA HIS A 152 -2.93 8.66 -1.15
C HIS A 152 -2.04 8.54 0.08
N LEU A 153 -2.63 8.18 1.21
CA LEU A 153 -1.92 7.99 2.47
C LEU A 153 -1.99 6.52 2.83
N THR A 154 -0.87 5.95 3.29
CA THR A 154 -0.85 4.62 3.87
C THR A 154 -0.02 4.62 5.14
N ALA A 155 -0.62 4.17 6.24
CA ALA A 155 0.00 4.09 7.55
C ALA A 155 0.03 2.63 8.01
N ILE A 156 1.19 2.17 8.45
CA ILE A 156 1.42 0.79 8.86
C ILE A 156 1.90 0.77 10.30
N GLN A 157 1.18 0.01 11.13
CA GLN A 157 1.61 -0.44 12.45
C GLN A 157 2.25 -1.82 12.29
N ALA A 158 3.57 -1.88 12.38
CA ALA A 158 4.32 -3.14 12.48
C ALA A 158 4.67 -3.42 13.95
N ASP A 159 5.22 -4.61 14.22
CA ASP A 159 5.60 -5.00 15.60
C ASP A 159 6.64 -4.07 16.22
N SER A 160 7.56 -3.53 15.41
CA SER A 160 8.66 -2.69 15.90
C SER A 160 8.85 -1.39 15.13
N ALA A 161 7.89 -1.01 14.28
CA ALA A 161 7.97 0.21 13.48
C ALA A 161 6.58 0.79 13.16
N LEU A 162 6.52 2.12 13.08
CA LEU A 162 5.49 2.85 12.35
C LEU A 162 6.05 3.26 11.00
N ILE A 163 5.29 3.01 9.93
CA ILE A 163 5.70 3.34 8.57
C ILE A 163 4.62 4.17 7.91
N PHE A 164 5.01 5.26 7.26
CA PHE A 164 4.08 6.14 6.55
C PHE A 164 4.50 6.25 5.08
N TYR A 165 3.51 6.14 4.18
CA TYR A 165 3.66 6.29 2.74
C TYR A 165 2.77 7.42 2.24
N ILE A 166 3.27 8.16 1.25
CA ILE A 166 2.53 9.17 0.51
C ILE A 166 2.62 8.80 -0.97
N ASN A 167 1.47 8.69 -1.64
CA ASN A 167 1.37 8.36 -3.06
C ASN A 167 2.14 7.09 -3.47
N GLY A 168 2.10 6.08 -2.60
CA GLY A 168 2.73 4.77 -2.84
C GLY A 168 4.21 4.69 -2.45
N GLU A 169 4.85 5.83 -2.13
CA GLU A 169 6.27 5.89 -1.77
C GLU A 169 6.46 6.07 -0.27
N ARG A 170 7.48 5.40 0.29
CA ARG A 170 7.76 5.46 1.74
C ARG A 170 8.24 6.85 2.13
N ALA A 171 7.45 7.55 2.93
CA ALA A 171 7.71 8.91 3.38
C ALA A 171 8.54 8.95 4.68
N GLN A 172 8.27 8.04 5.62
CA GLN A 172 8.97 7.99 6.90
C GLN A 172 8.88 6.61 7.56
N THR A 173 9.87 6.29 8.40
CA THR A 173 9.82 5.13 9.31
C THR A 173 10.35 5.52 10.68
N VAL A 174 9.58 5.18 11.72
CA VAL A 174 9.98 5.38 13.12
C VAL A 174 10.01 4.02 13.81
N LYS A 175 11.15 3.69 14.42
CA LYS A 175 11.25 2.50 15.27
C LYS A 175 10.45 2.73 16.55
N ILE A 176 9.68 1.72 16.94
CA ILE A 176 8.92 1.72 18.19
C ILE A 176 9.31 0.51 19.01
N THR A 177 9.22 0.67 20.33
CA THR A 177 9.26 -0.45 21.26
C THR A 177 7.84 -0.70 21.71
N PRO A 178 7.29 -1.92 21.58
CA PRO A 178 5.96 -2.24 22.10
C PRO A 178 5.88 -1.93 23.59
N THR A 179 4.99 -1.04 23.99
CA THR A 179 4.71 -0.79 25.40
C THR A 179 3.40 -1.47 25.76
N ALA A 180 3.48 -2.67 26.33
CA ALA A 180 2.36 -3.50 26.81
C ALA A 180 1.33 -3.91 25.71
N PRO A 181 0.51 -4.96 25.94
CA PRO A 181 -0.58 -5.29 25.03
C PRO A 181 -1.61 -4.15 24.93
N LEU A 182 -2.29 -4.08 23.78
CA LEU A 182 -3.38 -3.15 23.52
C LEU A 182 -4.49 -3.30 24.56
N SER A 183 -4.51 -2.41 25.56
CA SER A 183 -5.63 -2.31 26.50
C SER A 183 -6.60 -1.26 25.99
N TYR A 184 -7.64 -1.71 25.30
CA TYR A 184 -8.67 -0.81 24.82
C TYR A 184 -9.69 -0.48 25.92
N THR A 185 -10.10 0.78 26.04
CA THR A 185 -11.26 1.14 26.87
C THR A 185 -12.55 0.85 26.10
N CYS A 186 -13.57 0.40 26.83
CA CYS A 186 -14.91 0.13 26.28
C CYS A 186 -15.84 1.32 26.52
N PRO A 187 -16.72 1.68 25.57
CA PRO A 187 -16.90 1.03 24.27
C PRO A 187 -15.84 1.44 23.25
N LEU A 188 -15.40 0.47 22.42
CA LEU A 188 -14.57 0.73 21.25
C LEU A 188 -15.33 1.59 20.24
N GLN A 189 -14.68 2.61 19.68
CA GLN A 189 -15.24 3.46 18.64
C GLN A 189 -14.27 3.53 17.46
N ALA A 190 -14.80 3.56 16.23
CA ALA A 190 -14.02 3.77 15.03
C ALA A 190 -14.79 4.70 14.09
N CYS A 191 -14.13 5.72 13.57
CA CYS A 191 -14.76 6.75 12.75
C CYS A 191 -13.87 7.16 11.58
N ILE A 192 -14.50 7.54 10.47
CA ILE A 192 -13.88 8.26 9.36
C ILE A 192 -14.27 9.72 9.47
N GLY A 193 -13.28 10.62 9.35
CA GLY A 193 -13.51 12.06 9.35
C GLY A 193 -13.60 12.72 10.73
N ILE A 194 -13.48 11.99 11.84
CA ILE A 194 -13.48 12.56 13.19
C ILE A 194 -12.74 11.68 14.19
N ARG A 195 -12.33 12.26 15.31
CA ARG A 195 -11.74 11.54 16.43
C ARG A 195 -12.67 11.60 17.65
N PRO A 196 -13.28 10.48 18.06
CA PRO A 196 -13.94 10.40 19.34
C PRO A 196 -12.89 10.22 20.46
N THR A 197 -13.02 10.97 21.55
CA THR A 197 -12.23 10.76 22.76
C THR A 197 -13.05 11.11 24.00
N ARG A 198 -13.15 10.16 24.94
CA ARG A 198 -13.85 10.28 26.23
C ARG A 198 -15.25 10.91 26.12
N GLY A 199 -16.02 10.52 25.09
CA GLY A 199 -17.36 11.03 24.82
C GLY A 199 -17.43 12.37 24.08
N THR A 200 -16.29 12.96 23.71
CA THR A 200 -16.21 14.20 22.93
C THR A 200 -15.70 13.90 21.52
N LEU A 201 -16.32 14.52 20.52
CA LEU A 201 -15.86 14.47 19.14
C LEU A 201 -14.92 15.66 18.88
N ILE A 202 -13.69 15.39 18.45
CA ILE A 202 -12.66 16.40 18.21
C ILE A 202 -11.99 16.20 16.84
N GLN A 203 -11.22 17.20 16.43
CA GLN A 203 -10.36 17.15 15.24
C GLN A 203 -11.13 16.74 13.96
N PRO A 204 -12.28 17.37 13.67
CA PRO A 204 -13.12 16.97 12.56
C PRO A 204 -12.46 17.33 11.22
N PHE A 205 -12.59 16.44 10.25
CA PHE A 205 -11.98 16.59 8.93
C PHE A 205 -12.69 17.65 8.08
N HIS A 206 -11.94 18.32 7.22
CA HIS A 206 -12.47 19.25 6.22
C HIS A 206 -11.89 18.97 4.83
N GLY A 207 -12.69 18.35 3.97
CA GLY A 207 -12.27 17.91 2.65
C GLY A 207 -12.98 16.65 2.19
N ALA A 208 -12.48 16.02 1.13
CA ALA A 208 -12.97 14.74 0.64
C ALA A 208 -12.08 13.57 1.08
N ILE A 209 -12.70 12.44 1.41
CA ILE A 209 -12.04 11.15 1.66
C ILE A 209 -12.66 10.11 0.72
N ASP A 210 -11.83 9.23 0.20
CA ASP A 210 -12.21 8.15 -0.71
C ASP A 210 -11.36 6.90 -0.47
N ASP A 211 -11.84 5.75 -0.97
CA ASP A 211 -11.07 4.52 -1.14
C ASP A 211 -10.43 4.04 0.20
N VAL A 212 -11.16 4.16 1.31
CA VAL A 212 -10.64 3.83 2.66
C VAL A 212 -10.52 2.32 2.80
N ARG A 213 -9.34 1.84 3.20
CA ARG A 213 -9.06 0.41 3.37
C ARG A 213 -8.35 0.14 4.68
N VAL A 214 -8.74 -0.95 5.33
CA VAL A 214 -8.14 -1.43 6.57
C VAL A 214 -7.72 -2.87 6.38
N TYR A 215 -6.46 -3.17 6.69
CA TYR A 215 -5.88 -4.50 6.59
C TYR A 215 -5.40 -5.00 7.95
N ARG A 216 -5.50 -6.32 8.16
CA ARG A 216 -4.80 -7.07 9.20
C ARG A 216 -3.36 -7.28 8.76
N GLY A 217 -2.40 -6.88 9.60
CA GLY A 217 -0.99 -7.04 9.31
C GLY A 217 -0.39 -5.91 8.48
N ILE A 218 0.83 -6.15 8.02
CA ILE A 218 1.66 -5.17 7.31
C ILE A 218 1.65 -5.44 5.81
N LEU A 219 1.61 -4.37 5.02
CA LEU A 219 1.85 -4.41 3.57
C LEU A 219 3.33 -4.11 3.26
N SER A 220 3.87 -4.81 2.29
CA SER A 220 5.19 -4.55 1.70
C SER A 220 5.19 -3.28 0.83
N ASP A 221 6.37 -2.75 0.52
CA ASP A 221 6.51 -1.60 -0.40
C ASP A 221 5.86 -1.84 -1.77
N ALA A 222 5.92 -3.08 -2.27
CA ALA A 222 5.31 -3.45 -3.53
C ALA A 222 3.77 -3.44 -3.42
N GLU A 223 3.22 -3.99 -2.34
CA GLU A 223 1.78 -3.99 -2.10
C GLU A 223 1.23 -2.57 -1.90
N VAL A 224 1.97 -1.67 -1.24
CA VAL A 224 1.57 -0.27 -1.09
C VAL A 224 1.61 0.47 -2.44
N ARG A 225 2.58 0.20 -3.32
CA ARG A 225 2.60 0.75 -4.68
C ARG A 225 1.44 0.24 -5.53
N VAL A 226 1.05 -1.02 -5.38
CA VAL A 226 -0.14 -1.58 -6.04
C VAL A 226 -1.41 -0.93 -5.49
N LEU A 227 -1.50 -0.78 -4.18
CA LEU A 227 -2.62 -0.16 -3.49
C LEU A 227 -2.85 1.29 -3.93
N TYR A 228 -1.78 2.05 -4.13
CA TYR A 228 -1.85 3.40 -4.69
C TYR A 228 -2.51 3.45 -6.08
N GLN A 229 -2.30 2.42 -6.89
CA GLN A 229 -2.87 2.33 -8.24
C GLN A 229 -4.26 1.66 -8.27
N ALA A 230 -4.68 1.04 -7.16
CA ALA A 230 -5.92 0.29 -7.09
C ALA A 230 -7.13 1.20 -7.35
N THR A 231 -8.15 0.63 -7.99
CA THR A 231 -9.40 1.34 -8.35
C THR A 231 -10.66 0.64 -7.83
N THR A 232 -10.48 -0.47 -7.11
CA THR A 232 -11.56 -1.33 -6.61
C THR A 232 -11.20 -1.90 -5.24
N CYS A 233 -12.20 -2.40 -4.53
CA CYS A 233 -12.01 -3.19 -3.31
C CYS A 233 -11.62 -4.63 -3.69
N GLN A 234 -10.33 -4.88 -3.94
CA GLN A 234 -9.86 -6.24 -4.26
C GLN A 234 -9.58 -7.01 -2.97
N THR A 235 -10.11 -8.24 -2.89
CA THR A 235 -10.04 -9.17 -1.74
C THR A 235 -8.69 -9.87 -1.61
N ASP A 236 -7.91 -9.84 -2.68
CA ASP A 236 -6.67 -10.57 -2.79
C ASP A 236 -5.55 -9.60 -3.16
N PHE A 237 -4.71 -9.24 -2.18
CA PHE A 237 -3.27 -9.21 -2.45
C PHE A 237 -2.78 -10.65 -2.57
N THR A 238 -3.46 -11.47 -3.37
CA THR A 238 -2.66 -12.45 -4.08
C THR A 238 -1.73 -11.54 -4.86
N LEU A 239 -0.44 -11.75 -4.68
CA LEU A 239 0.36 -11.85 -5.87
C LEU A 239 -0.28 -12.97 -6.73
N ASN A 240 -1.50 -12.78 -7.28
CA ASN A 240 -1.57 -12.84 -8.71
C ASN A 240 -0.39 -11.96 -9.05
N PRO A 241 0.70 -12.49 -9.61
CA PRO A 241 1.56 -11.56 -10.26
C PRO A 241 0.57 -10.78 -11.15
N ILE A 242 0.24 -9.53 -10.75
CA ILE A 242 0.75 -8.42 -11.51
C ILE A 242 2.17 -8.88 -11.74
N THR A 243 2.35 -9.64 -12.83
CA THR A 243 3.62 -9.81 -13.48
C THR A 243 4.12 -8.41 -13.38
N ALA A 244 5.08 -8.13 -12.49
CA ALA A 244 5.62 -6.78 -12.33
C ALA A 244 5.73 -6.29 -13.77
N GLN A 245 4.86 -5.33 -14.16
CA GLN A 245 4.40 -5.23 -15.56
C GLN A 245 5.65 -5.34 -16.41
N PRO A 246 5.79 -6.41 -17.21
CA PRO A 246 7.10 -6.84 -17.65
C PRO A 246 7.75 -5.64 -18.31
N PHE A 247 9.01 -5.35 -18.00
CA PHE A 247 9.71 -4.22 -18.58
C PHE A 247 9.51 -4.29 -20.08
N VAL A 248 8.78 -3.32 -20.64
CA VAL A 248 8.42 -3.33 -22.04
C VAL A 248 9.47 -2.53 -22.78
N SER A 249 10.09 -3.12 -23.80
CA SER A 249 10.93 -2.34 -24.70
C SER A 249 10.05 -1.31 -25.44
N LEU A 250 10.31 -0.02 -25.28
CA LEU A 250 9.55 1.08 -25.89
C LEU A 250 10.02 1.44 -27.31
N ARG A 251 11.27 1.08 -27.64
CA ARG A 251 11.92 1.38 -28.93
C ARG A 251 13.09 0.43 -29.18
N ASN A 252 13.63 0.44 -30.40
CA ASN A 252 14.88 -0.25 -30.69
C ASN A 252 16.03 0.38 -29.88
N GLY A 253 16.95 -0.42 -29.34
CA GLY A 253 18.10 0.11 -28.59
C GLY A 253 18.88 -0.94 -27.81
N ASN A 254 19.84 -0.49 -27.00
CA ASN A 254 20.69 -1.37 -26.21
C ASN A 254 20.02 -1.78 -24.90
N TRP A 255 20.26 -3.01 -24.42
CA TRP A 255 19.71 -3.51 -23.16
C TRP A 255 20.08 -2.63 -21.96
N ASN A 256 21.28 -2.06 -21.97
CA ASN A 256 21.79 -1.19 -20.90
C ASN A 256 21.40 0.29 -21.05
N ASP A 257 20.54 0.64 -21.99
CA ASP A 257 19.95 1.99 -22.09
C ASP A 257 18.62 2.03 -21.31
N PRO A 258 18.53 2.75 -20.17
CA PRO A 258 17.31 2.83 -19.37
C PRO A 258 16.11 3.38 -20.15
N THR A 259 16.34 4.20 -21.17
CA THR A 259 15.26 4.81 -21.99
C THR A 259 14.65 3.83 -23.01
N VAL A 260 15.22 2.63 -23.14
CA VAL A 260 14.61 1.53 -23.91
C VAL A 260 13.45 0.89 -23.15
N TRP A 261 13.36 1.06 -21.83
CA TRP A 261 12.43 0.31 -20.98
C TRP A 261 11.35 1.18 -20.35
N SER A 262 10.16 0.59 -20.14
CA SER A 262 8.95 1.28 -19.65
C SER A 262 9.06 1.98 -18.29
N CYS A 263 10.05 1.64 -17.47
CA CYS A 263 10.30 2.29 -16.16
C CYS A 263 11.42 3.35 -16.20
N GLY A 264 12.07 3.60 -17.34
CA GLY A 264 13.27 4.43 -17.40
C GLY A 264 14.46 3.82 -16.64
N CYS A 265 14.54 2.49 -16.56
CA CYS A 265 15.51 1.75 -15.76
C CYS A 265 15.90 0.41 -16.42
N ILE A 266 17.09 -0.12 -16.12
CA ILE A 266 17.61 -1.35 -16.75
C ILE A 266 17.05 -2.60 -16.03
N PRO A 267 16.48 -3.59 -16.75
CA PRO A 267 16.01 -4.83 -16.15
C PRO A 267 17.13 -5.60 -15.43
N THR A 268 16.78 -6.19 -14.29
CA THR A 268 17.66 -7.00 -13.45
C THR A 268 17.17 -8.46 -13.34
N ALA A 269 17.93 -9.29 -12.64
CA ALA A 269 17.64 -10.71 -12.41
C ALA A 269 16.24 -10.99 -11.80
N THR A 270 15.61 -10.01 -11.16
CA THR A 270 14.26 -10.14 -10.56
C THR A 270 13.13 -9.70 -11.49
N ASP A 271 13.45 -9.12 -12.66
CA ASP A 271 12.48 -8.46 -13.51
C ASP A 271 12.04 -9.33 -14.68
N ALA A 272 10.72 -9.43 -14.90
CA ALA A 272 10.18 -9.98 -16.14
C ALA A 272 10.30 -8.93 -17.25
N VAL A 273 10.66 -9.35 -18.47
CA VAL A 273 10.87 -8.44 -19.62
C VAL A 273 9.97 -8.85 -20.78
N GLN A 274 9.33 -7.89 -21.44
CA GLN A 274 8.60 -8.08 -22.68
C GLN A 274 9.27 -7.29 -23.82
N VAL A 275 9.87 -8.02 -24.74
CA VAL A 275 10.56 -7.48 -25.91
C VAL A 275 9.55 -7.35 -27.06
N ARG A 276 9.23 -6.10 -27.40
CA ARG A 276 8.36 -5.69 -28.51
C ARG A 276 9.12 -5.01 -29.66
N HIS A 277 10.39 -4.67 -29.43
CA HIS A 277 11.31 -4.01 -30.36
C HIS A 277 12.64 -4.77 -30.44
N VAL A 278 13.54 -4.37 -31.33
CA VAL A 278 14.88 -4.95 -31.40
C VAL A 278 15.73 -4.44 -30.23
N VAL A 279 16.16 -5.35 -29.35
CA VAL A 279 17.01 -5.01 -28.19
C VAL A 279 18.38 -5.67 -28.34
N THR A 280 19.44 -4.87 -28.34
CA THR A 280 20.82 -5.36 -28.46
C THR A 280 21.46 -5.51 -27.08
N VAL A 281 21.90 -6.71 -26.72
CA VAL A 281 22.82 -6.95 -25.60
C VAL A 281 24.22 -6.50 -26.04
N PRO A 282 24.83 -5.47 -25.43
CA PRO A 282 26.13 -4.94 -25.88
C PRO A 282 27.27 -5.97 -25.81
N PRO A 283 28.39 -5.74 -26.53
CA PRO A 283 29.58 -6.58 -26.41
C PRO A 283 30.10 -6.65 -24.96
N ALA A 284 30.53 -7.84 -24.54
CA ALA A 284 31.02 -8.13 -23.19
C ALA A 284 30.06 -7.75 -22.03
N PHE A 285 28.76 -7.55 -22.30
CA PHE A 285 27.76 -7.20 -21.30
C PHE A 285 26.94 -8.42 -20.85
N GLN A 286 26.64 -8.51 -19.55
CA GLN A 286 25.69 -9.48 -19.01
C GLN A 286 24.35 -8.77 -18.73
N ALA A 287 23.38 -9.02 -19.60
CA ALA A 287 21.98 -8.71 -19.33
C ALA A 287 21.41 -9.73 -18.32
N ASN A 288 20.57 -9.26 -17.39
CA ASN A 288 19.90 -10.11 -16.42
C ASN A 288 18.38 -9.90 -16.51
N ALA A 289 17.62 -10.97 -16.40
CA ALA A 289 16.17 -10.94 -16.30
C ALA A 289 15.68 -12.15 -15.47
N LEU A 290 14.52 -12.05 -14.85
CA LEU A 290 13.83 -13.22 -14.31
C LEU A 290 13.31 -14.10 -15.45
N ARG A 291 12.72 -13.47 -16.47
CA ARG A 291 12.15 -14.13 -17.66
C ARG A 291 11.98 -13.15 -18.80
N VAL A 292 11.99 -13.65 -20.02
CA VAL A 292 11.84 -12.83 -21.24
C VAL A 292 10.72 -13.38 -22.10
N TYR A 293 9.84 -12.49 -22.53
CA TYR A 293 8.78 -12.74 -23.51
C TYR A 293 9.08 -11.93 -24.77
N ILE A 294 9.11 -12.57 -25.93
CA ILE A 294 9.35 -11.90 -27.22
C ILE A 294 8.05 -11.93 -28.03
N ASN A 295 7.58 -10.77 -28.49
CA ASN A 295 6.33 -10.64 -29.24
C ASN A 295 6.59 -10.40 -30.74
N GLY A 296 5.84 -11.10 -31.59
CA GLY A 296 5.81 -10.82 -33.04
C GLY A 296 7.18 -10.90 -33.70
N ALA A 297 7.58 -9.84 -34.42
CA ALA A 297 8.85 -9.73 -35.13
C ALA A 297 10.01 -9.14 -34.28
N ALA A 298 9.82 -8.98 -32.96
CA ALA A 298 10.86 -8.49 -32.08
C ALA A 298 11.99 -9.53 -31.88
N GLN A 299 13.18 -9.07 -31.52
CA GLN A 299 14.34 -9.95 -31.31
C GLN A 299 15.33 -9.35 -30.31
N ILE A 300 16.06 -10.23 -29.64
CA ILE A 300 17.24 -9.87 -28.88
C ILE A 300 18.46 -10.20 -29.73
N THR A 301 19.30 -9.21 -30.02
CA THR A 301 20.58 -9.40 -30.71
C THR A 301 21.72 -9.33 -29.71
N TYR A 302 22.81 -10.04 -29.99
CA TYR A 302 23.96 -10.13 -29.09
C TYR A 302 25.21 -9.55 -29.77
N GLY A 303 25.83 -8.55 -29.13
CA GLY A 303 27.19 -8.14 -29.44
C GLY A 303 28.19 -9.22 -29.04
N LEU A 304 29.42 -9.14 -29.57
CA LEU A 304 30.47 -10.13 -29.31
C LEU A 304 30.69 -10.33 -27.80
N GLY A 305 30.50 -11.56 -27.31
CA GLY A 305 30.65 -11.90 -25.89
C GLY A 305 29.54 -11.37 -24.96
N GLY A 306 28.50 -10.75 -25.51
CA GLY A 306 27.29 -10.38 -24.78
C GLY A 306 26.48 -11.61 -24.41
N ARG A 307 25.88 -11.63 -23.22
CA ARG A 307 25.05 -12.74 -22.73
C ARG A 307 23.83 -12.25 -21.98
N LEU A 308 22.75 -13.02 -22.04
CA LEU A 308 21.55 -12.84 -21.23
C LEU A 308 21.48 -13.98 -20.22
N VAL A 309 21.39 -13.65 -18.94
CA VAL A 309 21.26 -14.60 -17.83
C VAL A 309 19.83 -14.51 -17.28
N LEU A 310 19.16 -15.67 -17.23
CA LEU A 310 17.84 -15.80 -16.64
C LEU A 310 17.95 -16.40 -15.23
N SER A 311 17.26 -15.81 -14.27
CA SER A 311 17.13 -16.37 -12.92
C SER A 311 15.98 -17.38 -12.89
N LEU A 312 16.25 -18.58 -12.36
CA LEU A 312 15.27 -19.64 -12.14
C LEU A 312 14.52 -19.44 -10.81
#